data_AF-A0A1A9VY19-F1
#
_entry.id   AF-A0A1A9VY19-F1
#
_cell.length_a   1.000
_cell.length_b   1.000
_cell.length_c   1.000
_cell.angle_alpha   90.00
_cell.angle_beta   90.00
_cell.angle_gamma   90.00
#
_symmetry.space_group_name_H-M   'P 1'
#
loop_
_entity.id
_entity.type
_entity.pdbx_description
1 polymer ?
#
loop_
_entity_poly.entity_id
_entity_poly.type
_entity_poly.pdbx_seq_one_letter_code
_entity_poly.pdbx_strand_id
1 'polypeptide(L)'
;MPPKYENHSSKFLLKSFDYHKQFSHIYAHRLAEMSGLLAKRAGKRWGQRIPIKKLCDLREDFEEECIIIGTIYKHQAHKPSILKEISEENQLAPQPPRQHYADPEDKVILEDELQRIRLFGKIAAEEMATGVVCAVMGIVEEDGRFDVQDIVYYESGPQKTLSLIKESKLLVLISGLEQLQSHHYADSLNLFQHWLRGTFTPTKLKKEKVRVIVAGNSVRGSIEDKRVTAFQTRVFDSKELVNAMKALDEWFASWSSFVPLDVMPGACDPANFMTPQQPFHYCMFPLARRYENFQCVPNPYDCSIDEIRVLGTSGQNIGDLLRSTALEKPMDALRKTLIWGHLAPTAPDTLACYPYIDTDPFIIRECPHIYFAGNCDRFVTTLQKGLDGQKTRLVCVPSFAKTQSIAVVDLLTLQCHEIMFKAE
;
A
#
# COMPACT_ATOMS: atom_id res chain seq x y z
N MET A 1 -11.95 -15.16 -26.14
CA MET A 1 -10.81 -15.89 -25.51
C MET A 1 -10.69 -15.39 -24.08
N PRO A 2 -10.40 -16.25 -23.09
CA PRO A 2 -10.19 -15.80 -21.72
C PRO A 2 -9.06 -14.76 -21.68
N PRO A 3 -9.15 -13.72 -20.84
CA PRO A 3 -8.13 -12.69 -20.75
C PRO A 3 -6.78 -13.31 -20.35
N LYS A 4 -5.68 -12.82 -20.94
CA LYS A 4 -4.34 -13.23 -20.55
C LYS A 4 -4.06 -12.69 -19.15
N TYR A 5 -3.73 -13.58 -18.22
CA TYR A 5 -3.39 -13.24 -16.85
C TYR A 5 -1.94 -13.59 -16.55
N GLU A 6 -1.22 -12.67 -15.91
CA GLU A 6 0.14 -12.88 -15.43
C GLU A 6 0.28 -12.34 -14.00
N ASN A 7 0.86 -13.15 -13.10
CA ASN A 7 1.15 -12.75 -11.73
C ASN A 7 2.60 -12.28 -11.61
N HIS A 8 2.81 -11.03 -11.22
CA HIS A 8 4.12 -10.38 -11.08
C HIS A 8 4.58 -10.26 -9.61
N SER A 9 3.93 -10.98 -8.71
CA SER A 9 4.11 -10.84 -7.26
C SER A 9 5.25 -11.68 -6.69
N SER A 10 6.05 -12.34 -7.53
CA SER A 10 7.18 -13.17 -7.09
C SER A 10 8.20 -12.40 -6.24
N LYS A 11 8.35 -11.08 -6.48
CA LYS A 11 9.18 -10.18 -5.66
C LYS A 11 8.70 -10.01 -4.21
N PHE A 12 7.44 -10.30 -3.92
CA PHE A 12 6.86 -10.24 -2.56
C PHE A 12 6.88 -11.59 -1.85
N LEU A 13 7.27 -12.66 -2.53
CA LEU A 13 7.40 -13.98 -1.93
C LEU A 13 8.77 -14.11 -1.26
N LEU A 14 8.75 -14.43 0.03
CA LEU A 14 9.98 -14.62 0.81
C LEU A 14 10.61 -15.97 0.45
N LYS A 15 11.86 -15.94 0.03
CA LYS A 15 12.66 -17.15 -0.25
C LYS A 15 13.28 -17.75 1.01
N SER A 16 13.52 -16.91 2.00
CA SER A 16 14.10 -17.25 3.30
C SER A 16 13.39 -16.46 4.40
N PHE A 17 13.35 -17.02 5.59
CA PHE A 17 12.77 -16.39 6.78
C PHE A 17 13.88 -16.10 7.80
N ASP A 18 14.88 -15.31 7.38
CA ASP A 18 16.00 -14.92 8.24
C ASP A 18 15.75 -13.53 8.85
N TYR A 19 15.49 -13.51 10.15
CA TYR A 19 15.16 -12.30 10.92
C TYR A 19 16.35 -11.77 11.73
N HIS A 20 17.54 -12.36 11.60
CA HIS A 20 18.74 -11.87 12.32
C HIS A 20 19.39 -10.65 11.66
N LYS A 21 18.84 -10.18 10.54
CA LYS A 21 19.38 -9.10 9.72
C LYS A 21 18.93 -7.73 10.22
N GLN A 22 19.78 -6.73 10.01
CA GLN A 22 19.49 -5.34 10.37
C GLN A 22 18.72 -4.62 9.26
N PHE A 23 17.88 -3.66 9.67
CA PHE A 23 17.07 -2.85 8.76
C PHE A 23 17.85 -1.77 7.99
N SER A 24 19.14 -1.54 8.26
CA SER A 24 19.94 -0.55 7.52
C SER A 24 20.07 -0.89 6.03
N HIS A 25 20.11 -2.18 5.69
CA HIS A 25 20.29 -2.65 4.33
C HIS A 25 19.14 -2.24 3.39
N ILE A 26 17.89 -2.26 3.86
CA ILE A 26 16.75 -1.86 3.02
C ILE A 26 16.83 -0.38 2.64
N TYR A 27 17.24 0.50 3.57
CA TYR A 27 17.43 1.93 3.30
C TYR A 27 18.60 2.16 2.33
N ALA A 28 19.71 1.45 2.50
CA ALA A 28 20.86 1.55 1.60
C ALA A 28 20.48 1.15 0.16
N HIS A 29 19.78 0.02 -0.01
CA HIS A 29 19.31 -0.42 -1.33
C HIS A 29 18.26 0.52 -1.93
N ARG A 30 17.33 1.00 -1.09
CA ARG A 30 16.32 1.97 -1.52
C ARG A 30 16.96 3.25 -2.05
N LEU A 31 17.89 3.84 -1.28
CA LEU A 31 18.59 5.05 -1.68
C LEU A 31 19.41 4.80 -2.95
N ALA A 32 20.18 3.72 -3.03
CA ALA A 32 21.02 3.41 -4.19
C ALA A 32 20.21 3.28 -5.49
N GLU A 33 19.13 2.50 -5.47
CA GLU A 33 18.28 2.32 -6.66
C GLU A 33 17.55 3.62 -7.04
N MET A 34 16.91 4.26 -6.06
CA MET A 34 16.14 5.49 -6.31
C MET A 34 17.03 6.65 -6.73
N SER A 35 18.29 6.70 -6.30
CA SER A 35 19.26 7.74 -6.72
C SER A 35 19.54 7.69 -8.21
N GLY A 36 19.75 6.49 -8.77
CA GLY A 36 19.95 6.33 -10.22
C GLY A 36 18.71 6.72 -11.03
N LEU A 37 17.51 6.50 -10.48
CA LEU A 37 16.24 6.85 -11.10
C LEU A 37 15.94 8.35 -11.02
N LEU A 38 16.17 8.96 -9.86
CA LEU A 38 15.95 10.38 -9.59
C LEU A 38 16.98 11.27 -10.28
N ALA A 39 18.24 10.87 -10.40
CA ALA A 39 19.25 11.64 -11.12
C ALA A 39 18.83 11.91 -12.58
N LYS A 40 18.23 10.91 -13.25
CA LYS A 40 17.69 11.06 -14.61
C LYS A 40 16.51 12.04 -14.66
N ARG A 41 15.65 12.05 -13.64
CA ARG A 41 14.49 12.95 -13.52
C ARG A 41 14.92 14.38 -13.21
N ALA A 42 15.81 14.55 -12.25
CA ALA A 42 16.40 15.82 -11.86
C ALA A 42 17.08 16.49 -13.08
N GLY A 43 17.90 15.76 -13.83
CA GLY A 43 18.53 16.27 -15.04
C GLY A 43 17.55 16.70 -16.14
N LYS A 44 16.38 16.07 -16.25
CA LYS A 44 15.30 16.52 -17.17
C LYS A 44 14.59 17.78 -16.69
N ARG A 45 14.40 17.95 -15.37
CA ARG A 45 13.66 19.08 -14.80
C ARG A 45 14.50 20.33 -14.63
N TRP A 46 15.72 20.18 -14.11
CA TRP A 46 16.62 21.29 -13.76
C TRP A 46 17.79 21.45 -14.74
N GLY A 47 17.91 20.56 -15.74
CA GLY A 47 19.03 20.54 -16.67
C GLY A 47 20.31 19.97 -16.04
N GLN A 48 21.40 20.00 -16.81
CA GLN A 48 22.71 19.50 -16.37
C GLN A 48 23.63 20.57 -15.77
N ARG A 49 23.13 21.82 -15.64
CA ARG A 49 23.93 22.93 -15.11
C ARG A 49 24.09 22.85 -13.60
N ILE A 50 23.04 22.42 -12.90
CA ILE A 50 23.06 22.28 -11.45
C ILE A 50 23.68 20.92 -11.10
N PRO A 51 24.79 20.87 -10.34
CA PRO A 51 25.46 19.63 -10.02
C PRO A 51 24.67 18.80 -8.99
N ILE A 52 24.67 17.48 -9.17
CA ILE A 52 24.26 16.55 -8.11
C ILE A 52 25.46 16.35 -7.17
N LYS A 53 25.27 16.61 -5.88
CA LYS A 53 26.30 16.54 -4.85
C LYS A 53 25.89 15.58 -3.74
N LYS A 54 26.88 14.98 -3.07
CA LYS A 54 26.66 14.31 -1.79
C LYS A 54 26.68 15.34 -0.67
N LEU A 55 26.07 15.04 0.47
CA LEU A 55 26.06 15.96 1.61
C LEU A 55 27.48 16.25 2.11
N CYS A 56 28.37 15.25 2.09
CA CYS A 56 29.76 15.43 2.50
C CYS A 56 30.58 16.38 1.61
N ASP A 57 30.09 16.69 0.41
CA ASP A 57 30.75 17.64 -0.50
C ASP A 57 30.34 19.09 -0.23
N LEU A 58 29.32 19.30 0.62
CA LEU A 58 28.83 20.62 1.00
C LEU A 58 29.70 21.16 2.14
N ARG A 59 30.55 22.12 1.81
CA ARG A 59 31.36 22.86 2.79
C ARG A 59 30.59 24.11 3.23
N GLU A 60 31.02 24.70 4.35
CA GLU A 60 30.39 25.92 4.91
C GLU A 60 30.44 27.12 3.94
N ASP A 61 31.39 27.13 3.00
CA ASP A 61 31.56 28.15 1.96
C ASP A 61 30.84 27.83 0.64
N PHE A 62 29.98 26.80 0.61
CA PHE A 62 29.26 26.39 -0.59
C PHE A 62 28.00 27.23 -0.81
N GLU A 63 28.12 28.30 -1.59
CA GLU A 63 27.02 29.24 -1.89
C GLU A 63 26.28 28.95 -3.21
N GLU A 64 26.63 27.87 -3.92
CA GLU A 64 26.03 27.54 -5.22
C GLU A 64 24.77 26.68 -5.08
N GLU A 65 23.86 26.78 -6.06
CA GLU A 65 22.73 25.85 -6.16
C GLU A 65 23.24 24.43 -6.44
N CYS A 66 22.71 23.46 -5.70
CA CYS A 66 23.01 22.06 -5.93
C CYS A 66 21.78 21.17 -5.80
N ILE A 67 21.90 19.95 -6.30
CA ILE A 67 20.92 18.89 -6.17
C ILE A 67 21.43 17.87 -5.18
N ILE A 68 20.62 17.56 -4.18
CA ILE A 68 20.88 16.47 -3.23
C ILE A 68 19.81 15.41 -3.41
N ILE A 69 20.23 14.15 -3.49
CA ILE A 69 19.32 13.01 -3.48
C ILE A 69 19.52 12.26 -2.18
N GLY A 70 18.44 12.10 -1.43
CA GLY A 70 18.50 11.50 -0.11
C GLY A 70 17.18 10.90 0.32
N THR A 71 17.23 10.21 1.45
CA THR A 71 16.07 9.64 2.13
C THR A 71 15.58 10.61 3.19
N ILE A 72 14.29 10.87 3.18
CA ILE A 72 13.65 11.73 4.16
C ILE A 72 13.55 11.00 5.48
N TYR A 73 13.98 11.65 6.54
CA TYR A 73 13.70 11.29 7.92
C TYR A 73 12.87 12.39 8.56
N LYS A 74 11.68 12.04 9.05
CA LYS A 74 10.81 12.96 9.77
C LYS A 74 10.98 12.73 11.27
N HIS A 75 11.52 13.73 11.96
CA HIS A 75 11.65 13.71 13.40
C HIS A 75 10.34 14.19 14.03
N GLN A 76 9.62 13.25 14.66
CA GLN A 76 8.31 13.49 15.24
C GLN A 76 8.34 13.27 16.75
N ALA A 77 7.90 14.26 17.51
CA ALA A 77 7.94 14.19 18.98
C ALA A 77 7.04 13.08 19.53
N HIS A 78 5.92 12.83 18.84
CA HIS A 78 4.86 11.92 19.29
C HIS A 78 4.94 10.52 18.68
N LYS A 79 5.96 10.23 17.85
CA LYS A 79 6.18 8.88 17.31
C LYS A 79 6.43 7.89 18.47
N PRO A 80 5.78 6.71 18.47
CA PRO A 80 5.95 5.72 19.52
C PRO A 80 7.42 5.30 19.64
N SER A 81 7.85 5.07 20.87
CA SER A 81 9.22 4.67 21.17
C SER A 81 9.20 3.56 22.20
N ILE A 82 9.60 2.37 21.77
CA ILE A 82 9.72 1.19 22.64
C ILE A 82 10.60 1.49 23.84
N LEU A 83 11.67 2.29 23.68
CA LEU A 83 12.55 2.67 24.78
C LEU A 83 11.86 3.59 25.80
N LYS A 84 11.00 4.51 25.33
CA LYS A 84 10.19 5.35 26.24
C LYS A 84 9.16 4.48 26.96
N GLU A 85 8.48 3.60 26.24
CA GLU A 85 7.49 2.68 26.81
C GLU A 85 8.11 1.78 27.90
N ILE A 86 9.25 1.12 27.63
CA ILE A 86 9.96 0.30 28.62
C ILE A 86 10.45 1.14 29.81
N SER A 87 10.90 2.38 29.58
CA SER A 87 11.32 3.27 30.65
C SER A 87 10.14 3.70 31.53
N GLU A 88 8.97 3.94 30.94
CA GLU A 88 7.74 4.36 31.62
C GLU A 88 7.00 3.19 32.29
N GLU A 89 7.07 1.96 31.76
CA GLU A 89 6.48 0.76 32.37
C GLU A 89 7.01 0.47 33.77
N ASN A 90 8.18 0.99 34.12
CA ASN A 90 8.70 0.91 35.49
C ASN A 90 8.02 1.89 36.46
N GLN A 91 7.21 2.88 36.00
CA GLN A 91 6.66 3.95 36.84
C GLN A 91 5.25 4.49 36.46
N LEU A 92 4.62 4.08 35.35
CA LEU A 92 3.32 4.62 34.89
C LEU A 92 2.40 3.56 34.26
N ALA A 93 1.09 3.81 34.32
CA ALA A 93 0.09 3.05 33.55
C ALA A 93 0.23 3.35 32.05
N PRO A 94 0.11 2.36 31.16
CA PRO A 94 0.30 2.54 29.72
C PRO A 94 -0.70 3.56 29.16
N GLN A 95 -0.17 4.64 28.56
CA GLN A 95 -0.96 5.62 27.83
C GLN A 95 -1.63 4.94 26.62
N PRO A 96 -2.86 5.33 26.23
CA PRO A 96 -3.46 4.81 25.02
C PRO A 96 -2.57 5.17 23.81
N PRO A 97 -2.32 4.21 22.90
CA PRO A 97 -1.52 4.48 21.70
C PRO A 97 -2.19 5.61 20.90
N ARG A 98 -1.43 6.65 20.59
CA ARG A 98 -1.94 7.76 19.78
C ARG A 98 -2.30 7.24 18.40
N GLN A 99 -3.42 7.73 17.88
CA GLN A 99 -3.87 7.39 16.53
C GLN A 99 -3.13 8.21 15.47
N HIS A 100 -2.55 9.35 15.84
CA HIS A 100 -1.83 10.24 14.93
C HIS A 100 -0.60 10.80 15.64
N TYR A 101 0.54 10.82 14.95
CA TYR A 101 1.83 11.25 15.48
C TYR A 101 2.37 12.52 14.83
N ALA A 102 1.78 12.99 13.72
CA ALA A 102 2.27 14.19 13.06
C ALA A 102 1.89 15.46 13.83
N ASP A 103 2.85 16.37 13.88
CA ASP A 103 2.80 17.65 14.58
C ASP A 103 3.32 18.77 13.65
N PRO A 104 2.75 19.98 13.69
CA PRO A 104 3.27 21.12 12.90
C PRO A 104 4.74 21.46 13.19
N GLU A 105 5.27 21.11 14.36
CA GLU A 105 6.67 21.34 14.73
C GLU A 105 7.62 20.21 14.27
N ASP A 106 7.09 19.19 13.58
CA ASP A 106 7.89 18.08 13.05
C ASP A 106 9.01 18.59 12.12
N LYS A 107 10.20 18.02 12.28
CA LYS A 107 11.38 18.43 11.50
C LYS A 107 11.62 17.44 10.37
N VAL A 108 11.77 17.95 9.15
CA VAL A 108 12.15 17.15 7.99
C VAL A 108 13.64 17.26 7.76
N ILE A 109 14.29 16.10 7.73
CA ILE A 109 15.73 15.93 7.57
C ILE A 109 15.95 15.07 6.34
N LEU A 110 16.91 15.43 5.50
CA LEU A 110 17.37 14.63 4.39
C LEU A 110 18.64 13.89 4.80
N GLU A 111 18.64 12.57 4.66
CA GLU A 111 19.77 11.71 4.97
C GLU A 111 20.34 11.13 3.67
N ASP A 112 21.66 11.23 3.50
CA ASP A 112 22.38 10.44 2.50
C ASP A 112 23.09 9.24 3.18
N GLU A 113 24.13 8.69 2.54
CA GLU A 113 24.88 7.56 3.08
C GLU A 113 25.69 7.90 4.36
N LEU A 114 26.06 9.17 4.54
CA LEU A 114 27.07 9.58 5.54
C LEU A 114 26.58 10.69 6.48
N GLN A 115 25.70 11.56 6.02
CA GLN A 115 25.34 12.80 6.71
C GLN A 115 23.84 13.09 6.61
N ARG A 116 23.43 14.15 7.33
CA ARG A 116 22.05 14.57 7.45
C ARG A 116 21.99 16.09 7.41
N ILE A 117 21.02 16.64 6.68
CA ILE A 117 20.79 18.07 6.62
C ILE A 117 19.31 18.38 6.84
N ARG A 118 19.00 19.44 7.60
CA ARG A 118 17.61 19.84 7.84
C ARG A 118 17.08 20.62 6.63
N LEU A 119 15.89 20.26 6.18
CA LEU A 119 15.23 20.93 5.06
C LEU A 119 14.29 22.04 5.57
N PHE A 120 14.20 23.13 4.83
CA PHE A 120 13.16 24.15 4.96
C PHE A 120 12.87 24.78 3.58
N GLY A 121 12.05 25.83 3.52
CA GLY A 121 11.69 26.48 2.26
C GLY A 121 10.47 25.83 1.62
N LYS A 122 10.53 25.56 0.31
CA LYS A 122 9.42 25.04 -0.51
C LYS A 122 9.24 23.52 -0.33
N ILE A 123 8.93 23.11 0.91
CA ILE A 123 8.65 21.72 1.28
C ILE A 123 7.38 21.65 2.14
N ALA A 124 6.44 20.78 1.74
CA ALA A 124 5.25 20.47 2.53
C ALA A 124 5.60 19.43 3.62
N ALA A 125 6.32 19.87 4.66
CA ALA A 125 6.89 19.02 5.69
C ALA A 125 5.86 18.14 6.41
N GLU A 126 4.66 18.66 6.60
CA GLU A 126 3.51 18.01 7.21
C GLU A 126 3.03 16.78 6.41
N GLU A 127 3.15 16.81 5.07
CA GLU A 127 2.76 15.71 4.18
C GLU A 127 3.89 14.70 3.92
N MET A 128 5.12 15.01 4.34
CA MET A 128 6.28 14.13 4.14
C MET A 128 6.30 12.99 5.16
N ALA A 129 6.79 11.83 4.74
CA ALA A 129 6.94 10.65 5.57
C ALA A 129 8.40 10.18 5.59
N THR A 130 8.83 9.58 6.71
CA THR A 130 10.12 8.90 6.78
C THR A 130 10.23 7.81 5.71
N GLY A 131 11.41 7.69 5.10
CA GLY A 131 11.75 6.68 4.11
C GLY A 131 11.41 7.04 2.66
N VAL A 132 10.80 8.21 2.41
CA VAL A 132 10.62 8.76 1.05
C VAL A 132 11.97 9.18 0.49
N VAL A 133 12.31 8.76 -0.74
CA VAL A 133 13.50 9.23 -1.44
C VAL A 133 13.10 10.30 -2.45
N CYS A 134 13.77 11.45 -2.40
CA CYS A 134 13.53 12.56 -3.33
C CYS A 134 14.85 13.23 -3.72
N ALA A 135 14.80 13.98 -4.83
CA ALA A 135 15.82 14.94 -5.18
C ALA A 135 15.33 16.33 -4.77
N VAL A 136 16.16 17.08 -4.05
CA VAL A 136 15.91 18.48 -3.70
C VAL A 136 16.93 19.36 -4.39
N MET A 137 16.49 20.51 -4.91
CA MET A 137 17.34 21.55 -5.46
C MET A 137 17.25 22.79 -4.58
N GLY A 138 18.40 23.36 -4.26
CA GLY A 138 18.48 24.47 -3.32
C GLY A 138 19.90 24.87 -2.96
N ILE A 139 20.01 25.65 -1.89
CA ILE A 139 21.26 26.24 -1.40
C ILE A 139 21.42 25.91 0.09
N VAL A 140 22.66 25.77 0.55
CA VAL A 140 22.98 25.61 1.97
C VAL A 140 23.05 26.99 2.62
N GLU A 141 22.33 27.20 3.71
CA GLU A 141 22.38 28.44 4.49
C GLU A 141 23.54 28.44 5.50
N GLU A 142 23.90 29.63 5.98
CA GLU A 142 24.93 29.84 7.02
C GLU A 142 24.66 29.05 8.31
N ASP A 143 23.39 28.75 8.62
CA ASP A 143 23.01 27.99 9.81
C ASP A 143 22.99 26.46 9.63
N GLY A 144 23.49 25.98 8.48
CA GLY A 144 23.62 24.56 8.16
C GLY A 144 22.30 23.89 7.74
N ARG A 145 21.24 24.66 7.48
CA ARG A 145 20.01 24.15 6.87
C ARG A 145 20.07 24.25 5.35
N PHE A 146 19.24 23.45 4.67
CA PHE A 146 19.11 23.49 3.21
C PHE A 146 17.80 24.18 2.82
N ASP A 147 17.89 25.29 2.10
CA ASP A 147 16.73 26.01 1.55
C ASP A 147 16.27 25.31 0.27
N VAL A 148 15.16 24.58 0.37
CA VAL A 148 14.60 23.85 -0.77
C VAL A 148 13.85 24.83 -1.67
N GLN A 149 14.33 25.01 -2.89
CA GLN A 149 13.64 25.81 -3.91
C GLN A 149 12.71 24.96 -4.78
N ASP A 150 13.05 23.70 -5.02
CA ASP A 150 12.22 22.75 -5.77
C ASP A 150 12.50 21.29 -5.37
N ILE A 151 11.52 20.42 -5.59
CA ILE A 151 11.59 19.00 -5.23
C ILE A 151 11.10 18.11 -6.38
N VAL A 152 11.78 16.99 -6.58
CA VAL A 152 11.44 15.96 -7.57
C VAL A 152 11.31 14.61 -6.90
N TYR A 153 10.23 13.92 -7.27
CA TYR A 153 9.97 12.53 -6.90
C TYR A 153 10.09 11.62 -8.12
N TYR A 154 10.09 10.30 -7.88
CA TYR A 154 10.32 9.33 -8.96
C TYR A 154 9.10 9.17 -9.91
N GLU A 155 7.88 9.35 -9.39
CA GLU A 155 6.61 9.22 -10.11
C GLU A 155 6.37 7.83 -10.73
N SER A 156 6.76 6.76 -10.01
CA SER A 156 6.50 5.36 -10.37
C SER A 156 7.04 4.90 -11.74
N GLY A 157 7.94 5.65 -12.37
CA GLY A 157 8.63 5.22 -13.60
C GLY A 157 7.76 5.22 -14.88
N PRO A 158 8.23 4.55 -15.95
CA PRO A 158 7.49 4.45 -17.20
C PRO A 158 6.21 3.62 -17.05
N GLN A 159 5.23 3.82 -17.92
CA GLN A 159 4.02 3.00 -18.00
C GLN A 159 3.97 2.29 -19.36
N LYS A 160 3.69 0.98 -19.37
CA LYS A 160 3.48 0.25 -20.62
C LYS A 160 2.29 0.83 -21.39
N THR A 161 2.43 1.05 -22.68
CA THR A 161 1.32 1.51 -23.52
C THR A 161 0.32 0.38 -23.74
N LEU A 162 -0.97 0.64 -23.47
CA LEU A 162 -2.04 -0.32 -23.70
C LEU A 162 -2.31 -0.48 -25.20
N SER A 163 -2.44 -1.73 -25.64
CA SER A 163 -3.00 -2.04 -26.96
C SER A 163 -4.50 -1.70 -27.01
N LEU A 164 -5.03 -1.52 -28.22
CA LEU A 164 -6.46 -1.28 -28.42
C LEU A 164 -7.26 -2.53 -28.04
N ILE A 165 -7.74 -2.56 -26.81
CA ILE A 165 -8.71 -3.56 -26.34
C ILE A 165 -10.04 -3.28 -27.06
N LYS A 166 -10.67 -4.33 -27.60
CA LYS A 166 -11.91 -4.21 -28.39
C LYS A 166 -13.19 -4.43 -27.56
N GLU A 167 -13.08 -5.07 -26.41
CA GLU A 167 -14.21 -5.49 -25.59
C GLU A 167 -14.08 -4.98 -24.15
N SER A 168 -15.18 -4.48 -23.59
CA SER A 168 -15.23 -4.00 -22.22
C SER A 168 -15.37 -5.18 -21.25
N LYS A 169 -14.39 -5.33 -20.35
CA LYS A 169 -14.29 -6.36 -19.33
C LYS A 169 -14.23 -5.70 -17.95
N LEU A 170 -14.78 -6.36 -16.93
CA LEU A 170 -14.88 -5.83 -15.57
C LEU A 170 -13.94 -6.55 -14.60
N LEU A 171 -13.09 -5.78 -13.94
CA LEU A 171 -12.35 -6.19 -12.75
C LEU A 171 -13.16 -5.79 -11.51
N VAL A 172 -13.38 -6.73 -10.59
CA VAL A 172 -14.09 -6.48 -9.33
C VAL A 172 -13.09 -6.45 -8.19
N LEU A 173 -13.14 -5.40 -7.38
CA LEU A 173 -12.33 -5.23 -6.17
C LEU A 173 -13.26 -5.17 -4.96
N ILE A 174 -13.00 -6.03 -3.98
CA ILE A 174 -13.70 -6.09 -2.69
C ILE A 174 -12.66 -6.18 -1.58
N SER A 175 -12.94 -5.66 -0.39
CA SER A 175 -12.05 -5.75 0.77
C SER A 175 -12.87 -5.77 2.04
N GLY A 176 -12.27 -6.16 3.17
CA GLY A 176 -12.95 -6.09 4.46
C GLY A 176 -14.22 -6.93 4.49
N LEU A 177 -14.12 -8.20 4.12
CA LEU A 177 -15.24 -9.13 4.28
C LEU A 177 -15.53 -9.43 5.73
N GLU A 178 -14.55 -9.27 6.63
CA GLU A 178 -14.67 -9.39 8.09
C GLU A 178 -15.65 -10.47 8.56
N GLN A 179 -15.47 -11.71 8.08
CA GLN A 179 -16.45 -12.79 8.20
C GLN A 179 -17.02 -13.03 9.60
N LEU A 180 -16.26 -12.75 10.67
CA LEU A 180 -16.78 -12.83 12.04
C LEU A 180 -18.00 -11.91 12.29
N GLN A 181 -18.09 -10.80 11.56
CA GLN A 181 -19.17 -9.82 11.62
C GLN A 181 -20.24 -10.04 10.52
N SER A 182 -20.15 -11.13 9.74
CA SER A 182 -20.99 -11.32 8.54
C SER A 182 -22.48 -11.42 8.82
N HIS A 183 -22.87 -11.75 10.04
CA HIS A 183 -24.27 -11.81 10.46
C HIS A 183 -24.99 -10.46 10.32
N HIS A 184 -24.26 -9.33 10.31
CA HIS A 184 -24.82 -8.00 10.09
C HIS A 184 -25.13 -7.65 8.62
N TYR A 185 -24.57 -8.41 7.65
CA TYR A 185 -24.67 -8.10 6.22
C TYR A 185 -24.75 -9.36 5.34
N ALA A 186 -25.26 -10.47 5.88
CA ALA A 186 -25.37 -11.74 5.18
C ALA A 186 -26.23 -11.62 3.91
N ASP A 187 -27.32 -10.86 3.96
CA ASP A 187 -28.18 -10.60 2.80
C ASP A 187 -27.44 -9.83 1.70
N SER A 188 -26.66 -8.82 2.08
CA SER A 188 -25.81 -8.07 1.16
C SER A 188 -24.76 -8.94 0.47
N LEU A 189 -24.14 -9.88 1.19
CA LEU A 189 -23.22 -10.86 0.60
C LEU A 189 -23.92 -11.81 -0.38
N ASN A 190 -25.14 -12.25 -0.06
CA ASN A 190 -25.95 -13.05 -0.98
C ASN A 190 -26.30 -12.26 -2.25
N LEU A 191 -26.74 -11.01 -2.12
CA LEU A 191 -27.00 -10.11 -3.24
C LEU A 191 -25.76 -9.91 -4.11
N PHE A 192 -24.59 -9.71 -3.49
CA PHE A 192 -23.32 -9.66 -4.20
C PHE A 192 -23.04 -10.96 -4.97
N GLN A 193 -23.21 -12.12 -4.37
CA GLN A 193 -23.03 -13.41 -5.05
C GLN A 193 -23.96 -13.55 -6.27
N HIS A 194 -25.24 -13.22 -6.13
CA HIS A 194 -26.21 -13.25 -7.22
C HIS A 194 -25.86 -12.25 -8.33
N TRP A 195 -25.41 -11.04 -7.97
CA TRP A 195 -24.89 -10.07 -8.92
C TRP A 195 -23.66 -10.61 -9.64
N LEU A 196 -22.74 -11.26 -8.94
CA LEU A 196 -21.52 -11.83 -9.49
C LEU A 196 -21.82 -12.92 -10.53
N ARG A 197 -22.75 -13.83 -10.25
CA ARG A 197 -23.30 -14.80 -11.22
C ARG A 197 -23.98 -14.14 -12.42
N GLY A 198 -24.43 -12.89 -12.25
CA GLY A 198 -25.15 -12.12 -13.27
C GLY A 198 -26.65 -12.42 -13.31
N THR A 199 -27.23 -12.81 -12.17
CA THR A 199 -28.67 -13.09 -12.04
C THR A 199 -29.53 -11.83 -12.26
N PHE A 200 -29.03 -10.66 -11.85
CA PHE A 200 -29.77 -9.38 -11.93
C PHE A 200 -29.48 -8.55 -13.19
N THR A 201 -28.55 -8.98 -14.06
CA THR A 201 -28.13 -8.18 -15.21
C THR A 201 -28.78 -8.70 -16.49
N PRO A 202 -29.56 -7.88 -17.21
CA PRO A 202 -30.11 -8.26 -18.52
C PRO A 202 -28.98 -8.68 -19.46
N THR A 203 -29.19 -9.74 -20.25
CA THR A 203 -28.17 -10.33 -21.14
C THR A 203 -27.52 -9.32 -22.08
N LYS A 204 -28.25 -8.27 -22.50
CA LYS A 204 -27.74 -7.22 -23.40
C LYS A 204 -26.77 -6.22 -22.74
N LEU A 205 -26.76 -6.13 -21.40
CA LEU A 205 -25.91 -5.23 -20.61
C LEU A 205 -24.83 -5.98 -19.83
N LYS A 206 -24.75 -7.30 -19.99
CA LYS A 206 -23.84 -8.17 -19.24
C LYS A 206 -22.43 -8.01 -19.80
N LYS A 207 -21.64 -7.13 -19.19
CA LYS A 207 -20.18 -7.12 -19.37
C LYS A 207 -19.58 -8.35 -18.68
N GLU A 208 -18.57 -8.94 -19.31
CA GLU A 208 -17.86 -10.08 -18.76
C GLU A 208 -17.07 -9.65 -17.51
N LYS A 209 -17.30 -10.33 -16.38
CA LYS A 209 -16.53 -10.16 -15.15
C LYS A 209 -15.34 -11.10 -15.23
N VAL A 210 -14.14 -10.53 -15.29
CA VAL A 210 -12.95 -11.33 -15.60
C VAL A 210 -12.23 -11.85 -14.38
N ARG A 211 -12.33 -11.13 -13.26
CA ARG A 211 -11.62 -11.48 -12.02
C ARG A 211 -12.20 -10.72 -10.84
N VAL A 212 -12.17 -11.35 -9.67
CA VAL A 212 -12.46 -10.73 -8.37
C VAL A 212 -11.18 -10.73 -7.55
N ILE A 213 -10.81 -9.59 -7.00
CA ILE A 213 -9.69 -9.47 -6.04
C ILE A 213 -10.28 -9.12 -4.67
N VAL A 214 -10.00 -9.96 -3.67
CA VAL A 214 -10.32 -9.73 -2.26
C VAL A 214 -9.08 -9.15 -1.57
N ALA A 215 -9.09 -7.84 -1.31
CA ALA A 215 -7.96 -7.07 -0.81
C ALA A 215 -7.90 -7.02 0.73
N GLY A 216 -7.71 -8.19 1.35
CA GLY A 216 -7.44 -8.34 2.78
C GLY A 216 -8.61 -8.10 3.73
N ASN A 217 -8.35 -8.42 5.00
CA ASN A 217 -9.31 -8.43 6.11
C ASN A 217 -10.53 -9.29 5.78
N SER A 218 -10.28 -10.49 5.26
CA SER A 218 -11.35 -11.44 4.94
C SER A 218 -12.00 -11.98 6.21
N VAL A 219 -11.22 -12.19 7.27
CA VAL A 219 -11.66 -12.81 8.52
C VAL A 219 -12.09 -11.77 9.55
N ARG A 220 -11.28 -10.73 9.75
CA ARG A 220 -11.51 -9.66 10.74
C ARG A 220 -10.87 -8.34 10.31
N GLY A 221 -11.50 -7.21 10.66
CA GLY A 221 -10.98 -5.87 10.39
C GLY A 221 -10.16 -5.26 11.53
N SER A 222 -10.33 -5.76 12.76
CA SER A 222 -9.57 -5.33 13.93
C SER A 222 -9.22 -6.52 14.82
N ILE A 223 -8.13 -6.39 15.57
CA ILE A 223 -7.88 -7.22 16.74
C ILE A 223 -8.61 -6.48 17.87
N GLU A 224 -9.73 -7.01 18.35
CA GLU A 224 -10.31 -6.48 19.59
C GLU A 224 -9.25 -6.62 20.69
N ASP A 225 -8.75 -5.49 21.19
CA ASP A 225 -7.95 -5.41 22.41
C ASP A 225 -8.86 -5.73 23.61
N LYS A 226 -9.22 -7.00 23.78
CA LYS A 226 -9.41 -7.50 25.14
C LYS A 226 -8.04 -7.47 25.76
N ARG A 227 -7.66 -6.30 26.31
CA ARG A 227 -6.44 -6.07 27.06
C ARG A 227 -6.39 -7.11 28.16
N VAL A 228 -5.66 -8.18 27.91
CA VAL A 228 -5.20 -9.04 28.97
C VAL A 228 -3.83 -8.50 29.35
N THR A 229 -3.65 -8.20 30.63
CA THR A 229 -2.37 -7.81 31.22
C THR A 229 -1.24 -8.68 30.67
N ALA A 230 -0.03 -8.10 30.53
CA ALA A 230 1.12 -8.59 29.73
C ALA A 230 1.62 -10.04 29.98
N PHE A 231 0.97 -10.81 30.86
CA PHE A 231 1.35 -12.16 31.25
C PHE A 231 0.26 -13.24 31.08
N GLN A 232 -0.89 -12.94 30.47
CA GLN A 232 -1.86 -13.98 30.11
C GLN A 232 -1.79 -14.29 28.61
N THR A 233 -1.64 -15.57 28.30
CA THR A 233 -1.70 -16.12 26.94
C THR A 233 -2.98 -15.64 26.27
N ARG A 234 -2.88 -15.00 25.11
CA ARG A 234 -4.05 -14.59 24.30
C ARG A 234 -4.90 -15.84 24.04
N VAL A 235 -6.02 -15.97 24.74
CA VAL A 235 -7.03 -16.98 24.42
C VAL A 235 -7.78 -16.44 23.21
N PHE A 236 -7.26 -16.71 22.02
CA PHE A 236 -8.08 -16.60 20.82
C PHE A 236 -9.23 -17.60 20.99
N ASP A 237 -10.47 -17.15 20.81
CA ASP A 237 -11.56 -18.11 20.62
C ASP A 237 -11.37 -18.80 19.27
N SER A 238 -10.54 -19.84 19.29
CA SER A 238 -10.14 -20.62 18.12
C SER A 238 -11.35 -21.17 17.37
N LYS A 239 -12.51 -21.34 18.04
CA LYS A 239 -13.70 -21.91 17.44
C LYS A 239 -14.39 -20.94 16.48
N GLU A 240 -14.55 -19.69 16.89
CA GLU A 240 -15.15 -18.65 16.03
C GLU A 240 -14.30 -18.39 14.78
N LEU A 241 -12.98 -18.30 14.97
CA LEU A 241 -12.02 -18.15 13.87
C LEU A 241 -12.11 -19.33 12.89
N VAL A 242 -12.13 -20.57 13.38
CA VAL A 242 -12.26 -21.76 12.53
C VAL A 242 -13.59 -21.77 11.78
N ASN A 243 -14.68 -21.37 12.42
CA ASN A 243 -15.99 -21.29 11.78
C ASN A 243 -16.04 -20.20 10.69
N ALA A 244 -15.44 -19.03 10.95
CA ALA A 244 -15.31 -17.97 9.96
C ALA A 244 -14.49 -18.43 8.75
N MET A 245 -13.38 -19.14 8.97
CA MET A 245 -12.58 -19.69 7.87
C MET A 245 -13.36 -20.72 7.04
N LYS A 246 -14.17 -21.58 7.67
CA LYS A 246 -15.04 -22.52 6.95
C LYS A 246 -16.07 -21.79 6.09
N ALA A 247 -16.73 -20.77 6.64
CA ALA A 247 -17.71 -19.97 5.89
C ALA A 247 -17.06 -19.23 4.71
N LEU A 248 -15.86 -18.67 4.90
CA LEU A 248 -15.10 -18.05 3.80
C LEU A 248 -14.74 -19.06 2.71
N ASP A 249 -14.31 -20.26 3.09
CA ASP A 249 -14.01 -21.33 2.13
C ASP A 249 -15.24 -21.72 1.30
N GLU A 250 -16.43 -21.78 1.91
CA GLU A 250 -17.70 -22.02 1.21
C GLU A 250 -18.05 -20.89 0.22
N TRP A 251 -17.93 -19.62 0.65
CA TRP A 251 -18.14 -18.46 -0.22
C TRP A 251 -17.17 -18.45 -1.40
N PHE A 252 -15.88 -18.64 -1.11
CA PHE A 252 -14.83 -18.62 -2.12
C PHE A 252 -14.94 -19.80 -3.08
N ALA A 253 -15.33 -20.99 -2.60
CA ALA A 253 -15.65 -22.13 -3.46
C ALA A 253 -16.83 -21.81 -4.40
N SER A 254 -17.90 -21.23 -3.87
CA SER A 254 -19.06 -20.81 -4.66
C SER A 254 -18.63 -19.81 -5.75
N TRP A 255 -17.91 -18.75 -5.41
CA TRP A 255 -17.49 -17.73 -6.37
C TRP A 255 -16.51 -18.29 -7.41
N SER A 256 -15.55 -19.08 -6.97
CA SER A 256 -14.54 -19.70 -7.85
C SER A 256 -15.15 -20.67 -8.87
N SER A 257 -16.34 -21.20 -8.60
CA SER A 257 -17.06 -22.05 -9.57
C SER A 257 -17.46 -21.34 -10.86
N PHE A 258 -17.49 -20.01 -10.89
CA PHE A 258 -17.91 -19.24 -12.08
C PHE A 258 -17.09 -17.96 -12.37
N VAL A 259 -16.14 -17.57 -11.51
CA VAL A 259 -15.23 -16.44 -11.79
C VAL A 259 -13.85 -16.66 -11.15
N PRO A 260 -12.74 -16.26 -11.80
CA PRO A 260 -11.42 -16.21 -11.17
C PRO A 260 -11.40 -15.32 -9.92
N LEU A 261 -10.84 -15.84 -8.83
CA LEU A 261 -10.82 -15.22 -7.50
C LEU A 261 -9.39 -15.20 -6.93
N ASP A 262 -8.91 -14.00 -6.60
CA ASP A 262 -7.61 -13.77 -5.99
C ASP A 262 -7.81 -13.24 -4.57
N VAL A 263 -7.27 -13.93 -3.58
CA VAL A 263 -7.43 -13.56 -2.17
C VAL A 263 -6.10 -13.09 -1.59
N MET A 264 -6.04 -11.82 -1.21
CA MET A 264 -4.93 -11.21 -0.49
C MET A 264 -5.16 -11.29 1.03
N PRO A 265 -4.11 -11.49 1.84
CA PRO A 265 -4.19 -11.33 3.29
C PRO A 265 -4.24 -9.85 3.67
N GLY A 266 -4.90 -9.54 4.79
CA GLY A 266 -4.88 -8.23 5.45
C GLY A 266 -4.21 -8.25 6.82
N ALA A 267 -4.25 -7.13 7.53
CA ALA A 267 -3.48 -6.92 8.77
C ALA A 267 -3.87 -7.89 9.89
N CYS A 268 -5.15 -8.23 9.95
CA CYS A 268 -5.71 -9.07 10.99
C CYS A 268 -5.99 -10.49 10.48
N ASP A 269 -5.77 -10.80 9.22
CA ASP A 269 -5.98 -12.15 8.73
C ASP A 269 -4.94 -13.14 9.28
N PRO A 270 -5.20 -14.46 9.29
CA PRO A 270 -4.25 -15.48 9.76
C PRO A 270 -3.09 -15.69 8.78
N ALA A 271 -2.28 -14.65 8.58
CA ALA A 271 -1.05 -14.59 7.81
C ALA A 271 0.05 -13.93 8.67
N ASN A 272 1.28 -13.80 8.14
CA ASN A 272 2.33 -13.07 8.85
C ASN A 272 1.97 -11.58 9.00
N PHE A 273 2.46 -10.98 10.10
CA PHE A 273 2.21 -9.58 10.44
C PHE A 273 3.01 -8.60 9.57
N MET A 274 4.29 -8.89 9.37
CA MET A 274 5.20 -8.03 8.61
C MET A 274 4.87 -8.03 7.11
N THR A 275 5.08 -6.88 6.46
CA THR A 275 4.99 -6.77 4.99
C THR A 275 6.29 -7.27 4.33
N PRO A 276 6.26 -7.99 3.20
CA PRO A 276 5.06 -8.51 2.53
C PRO A 276 4.44 -9.70 3.26
N GLN A 277 3.11 -9.67 3.35
CA GLN A 277 2.34 -10.79 3.86
C GLN A 277 2.30 -11.88 2.80
N GLN A 278 2.69 -13.09 3.19
CA GLN A 278 2.71 -14.26 2.33
C GLN A 278 1.27 -14.74 2.08
N PRO A 279 1.01 -15.41 0.94
CA PRO A 279 -0.30 -15.96 0.63
C PRO A 279 -0.84 -16.85 1.75
N PHE A 280 -2.17 -16.89 1.90
CA PHE A 280 -2.79 -17.86 2.78
C PHE A 280 -2.38 -19.29 2.43
N HIS A 281 -2.20 -20.11 3.46
CA HIS A 281 -1.87 -21.50 3.27
C HIS A 281 -3.10 -22.28 2.78
N TYR A 282 -2.94 -23.13 1.76
CA TYR A 282 -4.05 -23.88 1.14
C TYR A 282 -4.82 -24.82 2.09
N CYS A 283 -4.29 -25.16 3.26
CA CYS A 283 -5.02 -25.94 4.27
C CYS A 283 -6.25 -25.21 4.80
N MET A 284 -6.28 -23.89 4.67
CA MET A 284 -7.37 -23.04 5.10
C MET A 284 -8.60 -23.10 4.18
N PHE A 285 -8.42 -23.53 2.94
CA PHE A 285 -9.44 -23.48 1.89
C PHE A 285 -9.62 -24.83 1.18
N PRO A 286 -10.01 -25.91 1.88
CA PRO A 286 -10.14 -27.24 1.30
C PRO A 286 -11.23 -27.37 0.21
N LEU A 287 -12.24 -26.50 0.19
CA LEU A 287 -13.28 -26.46 -0.84
C LEU A 287 -12.85 -25.59 -2.03
N ALA A 288 -12.43 -24.34 -1.79
CA ALA A 288 -12.14 -23.38 -2.85
C ALA A 288 -10.94 -23.81 -3.71
N ARG A 289 -9.92 -24.43 -3.10
CA ARG A 289 -8.73 -24.95 -3.82
C ARG A 289 -9.02 -25.99 -4.89
N ARG A 290 -10.24 -26.55 -4.92
CA ARG A 290 -10.65 -27.53 -5.94
C ARG A 290 -10.93 -26.86 -7.29
N TYR A 291 -11.10 -25.53 -7.31
CA TYR A 291 -11.34 -24.75 -8.51
C TYR A 291 -10.02 -24.13 -9.00
N GLU A 292 -9.70 -24.30 -10.27
CA GLU A 292 -8.53 -23.66 -10.92
C GLU A 292 -8.61 -22.12 -10.89
N ASN A 293 -9.84 -21.60 -10.75
CA ASN A 293 -10.13 -20.18 -10.64
C ASN A 293 -9.72 -19.58 -9.29
N PHE A 294 -9.44 -20.39 -8.26
CA PHE A 294 -9.10 -19.90 -6.92
C PHE A 294 -7.58 -19.79 -6.74
N GLN A 295 -7.11 -18.63 -6.29
CA GLN A 295 -5.72 -18.46 -5.86
C GLN A 295 -5.58 -17.55 -4.64
N CYS A 296 -4.64 -17.90 -3.76
CA CYS A 296 -4.17 -17.01 -2.70
C CYS A 296 -2.90 -16.30 -3.17
N VAL A 297 -2.83 -14.99 -2.97
CA VAL A 297 -1.75 -14.12 -3.45
C VAL A 297 -1.16 -13.32 -2.28
N PRO A 298 0.07 -12.79 -2.38
CA PRO A 298 0.66 -12.01 -1.29
C PRO A 298 0.00 -10.62 -1.16
N ASN A 299 0.35 -9.91 -0.09
CA ASN A 299 0.12 -8.47 0.05
C ASN A 299 1.46 -7.77 0.26
N PRO A 300 1.91 -6.87 -0.64
CA PRO A 300 1.20 -6.34 -1.82
C PRO A 300 0.97 -7.34 -2.96
N TYR A 301 0.08 -7.01 -3.90
CA TYR A 301 -0.27 -7.82 -5.06
C TYR A 301 -0.05 -7.06 -6.38
N ASP A 302 0.63 -7.69 -7.33
CA ASP A 302 1.00 -7.16 -8.66
C ASP A 302 0.67 -8.19 -9.75
N CYS A 303 -0.17 -7.82 -10.71
CA CYS A 303 -0.55 -8.69 -11.82
C CYS A 303 -0.87 -7.92 -13.09
N SER A 304 -1.09 -8.63 -14.20
CA SER A 304 -1.60 -8.06 -15.45
C SER A 304 -2.79 -8.85 -15.97
N ILE A 305 -3.79 -8.12 -16.47
CA ILE A 305 -4.98 -8.67 -17.12
C ILE A 305 -5.07 -8.02 -18.50
N ASP A 306 -4.87 -8.79 -19.58
CA ASP A 306 -4.80 -8.26 -20.95
C ASP A 306 -3.87 -7.03 -21.06
N GLU A 307 -2.65 -7.16 -20.52
CA GLU A 307 -1.60 -6.12 -20.45
C GLU A 307 -1.85 -4.97 -19.46
N ILE A 308 -3.06 -4.86 -18.91
CA ILE A 308 -3.38 -3.87 -17.90
C ILE A 308 -2.78 -4.31 -16.57
N ARG A 309 -1.67 -3.68 -16.21
CA ARG A 309 -1.05 -3.86 -14.91
C ARG A 309 -1.89 -3.31 -13.76
N VAL A 310 -2.18 -4.17 -12.79
CA VAL A 310 -2.92 -3.90 -11.56
C VAL A 310 -1.96 -4.11 -10.39
N LEU A 311 -1.81 -3.09 -9.56
CA LEU A 311 -0.99 -3.12 -8.35
C LEU A 311 -1.87 -2.71 -7.16
N GLY A 312 -1.71 -3.34 -6.01
CA GLY A 312 -2.41 -2.87 -4.83
C GLY A 312 -2.00 -3.53 -3.54
N THR A 313 -2.60 -3.03 -2.47
CA THR A 313 -2.33 -3.44 -1.09
C THR A 313 -3.64 -3.65 -0.34
N SER A 314 -3.56 -4.33 0.79
CA SER A 314 -4.69 -4.42 1.74
C SER A 314 -4.85 -3.16 2.61
N GLY A 315 -4.16 -2.06 2.32
CA GLY A 315 -4.39 -0.74 2.90
C GLY A 315 -3.56 -0.37 4.14
N GLN A 316 -2.73 -1.28 4.68
CA GLN A 316 -1.93 -0.99 5.88
C GLN A 316 -0.94 0.15 5.70
N ASN A 317 -0.29 0.22 4.53
CA ASN A 317 0.62 1.30 4.14
C ASN A 317 -0.08 2.67 4.11
N ILE A 318 -1.32 2.72 3.61
CA ILE A 318 -2.11 3.95 3.57
C ILE A 318 -2.52 4.35 4.98
N GLY A 319 -3.03 3.41 5.78
CA GLY A 319 -3.34 3.65 7.18
C GLY A 319 -2.14 4.16 7.97
N ASP A 320 -0.95 3.61 7.76
CA ASP A 320 0.28 4.04 8.43
C ASP A 320 0.73 5.47 8.02
N LEU A 321 0.56 5.83 6.75
CA LEU A 321 0.81 7.20 6.30
C LEU A 321 -0.13 8.22 6.94
N LEU A 322 -1.43 7.90 7.05
CA LEU A 322 -2.40 8.78 7.71
C LEU A 322 -2.10 8.97 9.21
N ARG A 323 -1.38 8.04 9.84
CA ARG A 323 -0.94 8.20 11.24
C ARG A 323 0.34 9.03 11.38
N SER A 324 1.24 8.97 10.39
CA SER A 324 2.58 9.58 10.43
C SER A 324 2.70 10.92 9.71
N THR A 325 1.67 11.34 8.98
CA THR A 325 1.65 12.59 8.19
C THR A 325 0.35 13.34 8.45
N ALA A 326 0.30 14.63 8.11
CA ALA A 326 -0.92 15.43 8.18
C ALA A 326 -1.92 15.14 7.03
N LEU A 327 -1.74 14.03 6.29
CA LEU A 327 -2.67 13.62 5.26
C LEU A 327 -3.96 13.12 5.92
N GLU A 328 -5.10 13.72 5.56
CA GLU A 328 -6.39 13.33 6.14
C GLU A 328 -7.10 12.23 5.34
N LYS A 329 -6.90 12.19 4.02
CA LYS A 329 -7.69 11.35 3.12
C LYS A 329 -6.87 10.16 2.60
N PRO A 330 -7.40 8.94 2.66
CA PRO A 330 -6.75 7.75 2.09
C PRO A 330 -6.35 7.90 0.61
N MET A 331 -7.17 8.61 -0.18
CA MET A 331 -6.89 8.87 -1.60
C MET A 331 -5.64 9.72 -1.81
N ASP A 332 -5.37 10.68 -0.91
CA ASP A 332 -4.20 11.55 -1.02
C ASP A 332 -2.94 10.78 -0.61
N ALA A 333 -2.99 9.97 0.44
CA ALA A 333 -1.91 9.04 0.78
C ALA A 333 -1.63 8.01 -0.33
N LEU A 334 -2.68 7.43 -0.93
CA LEU A 334 -2.54 6.52 -2.08
C LEU A 334 -1.86 7.23 -3.26
N ARG A 335 -2.28 8.46 -3.58
CA ARG A 335 -1.65 9.28 -4.62
C ARG A 335 -0.18 9.57 -4.30
N LYS A 336 0.14 9.90 -3.04
CA LYS A 336 1.52 10.17 -2.59
C LYS A 336 2.42 8.95 -2.77
N THR A 337 1.98 7.74 -2.42
CA THR A 337 2.80 6.51 -2.65
C THR A 337 3.10 6.28 -4.14
N LEU A 338 2.17 6.62 -5.05
CA LEU A 338 2.41 6.58 -6.49
C LEU A 338 3.41 7.67 -6.94
N ILE A 339 3.27 8.91 -6.44
CA ILE A 339 4.18 10.03 -6.77
C ILE A 339 5.60 9.76 -6.24
N TRP A 340 5.71 9.27 -5.01
CA TRP A 340 6.99 8.88 -4.42
C TRP A 340 7.60 7.65 -5.10
N GLY A 341 6.79 6.86 -5.80
CA GLY A 341 7.24 5.64 -6.48
C GLY A 341 7.58 4.52 -5.51
N HIS A 342 6.88 4.47 -4.36
CA HIS A 342 7.17 3.53 -3.29
C HIS A 342 5.89 3.11 -2.57
N LEU A 343 5.62 1.80 -2.49
CA LEU A 343 4.38 1.25 -1.89
C LEU A 343 4.28 1.54 -0.40
N ALA A 344 5.39 1.45 0.34
CA ALA A 344 5.40 1.52 1.80
C ALA A 344 6.64 2.30 2.31
N PRO A 345 6.72 3.62 2.07
CA PRO A 345 7.91 4.41 2.41
C PRO A 345 8.26 4.35 3.90
N THR A 346 7.24 4.30 4.76
CA THR A 346 7.36 4.23 6.21
C THR A 346 7.84 2.88 6.73
N ALA A 347 8.02 1.88 5.87
CA ALA A 347 8.63 0.62 6.24
C ALA A 347 10.17 0.74 6.15
N PRO A 348 10.92 0.27 7.17
CA PRO A 348 10.51 -0.42 8.40
C PRO A 348 10.20 0.47 9.63
N ASP A 349 10.32 1.81 9.56
CA ASP A 349 10.24 2.71 10.74
C ASP A 349 8.94 2.57 11.55
N THR A 350 7.78 2.73 10.91
CA THR A 350 6.47 2.60 11.57
C THR A 350 5.65 1.44 11.02
N LEU A 351 5.80 1.11 9.73
CA LEU A 351 5.19 -0.09 9.15
C LEU A 351 6.18 -1.26 9.21
N ALA A 352 5.85 -2.30 9.98
CA ALA A 352 6.70 -3.47 10.10
C ALA A 352 6.86 -4.20 8.75
N CYS A 353 8.11 -4.48 8.37
CA CYS A 353 8.44 -5.25 7.18
C CYS A 353 9.56 -6.27 7.42
N TYR A 354 9.72 -7.20 6.48
CA TYR A 354 10.83 -8.15 6.48
C TYR A 354 12.17 -7.41 6.27
N PRO A 355 13.24 -7.74 7.01
CA PRO A 355 14.54 -7.09 6.90
C PRO A 355 15.28 -7.52 5.62
N TYR A 356 14.89 -6.94 4.48
CA TYR A 356 15.55 -7.20 3.21
C TYR A 356 17.00 -6.71 3.20
N ILE A 357 17.88 -7.52 2.62
CA ILE A 357 19.30 -7.21 2.47
C ILE A 357 19.59 -6.67 1.08
N ASP A 358 19.19 -7.38 0.02
CA ASP A 358 19.71 -7.14 -1.33
C ASP A 358 18.80 -6.30 -2.24
N THR A 359 17.57 -6.01 -1.80
CA THR A 359 16.56 -5.34 -2.63
C THR A 359 15.50 -4.68 -1.77
N ASP A 360 14.90 -3.60 -2.28
CA ASP A 360 13.62 -3.12 -1.78
C ASP A 360 12.50 -3.51 -2.77
N PRO A 361 11.60 -4.45 -2.41
CA PRO A 361 10.51 -4.86 -3.30
C PRO A 361 9.39 -3.82 -3.41
N PHE A 362 9.37 -2.81 -2.54
CA PHE A 362 8.32 -1.80 -2.48
C PHE A 362 8.51 -0.65 -3.48
N ILE A 363 9.67 -0.56 -4.13
CA ILE A 363 9.90 0.39 -5.22
C ILE A 363 9.01 0.07 -6.43
N ILE A 364 8.26 1.06 -6.88
CA ILE A 364 7.36 0.96 -8.04
C ILE A 364 8.14 1.30 -9.31
N ARG A 365 8.81 0.29 -9.88
CA ARG A 365 9.70 0.47 -11.05
C ARG A 365 8.99 0.88 -12.34
N GLU A 366 7.77 0.41 -12.52
CA GLU A 366 6.91 0.72 -13.66
C GLU A 366 5.54 1.11 -13.11
N CYS A 367 4.91 2.10 -13.74
CA CYS A 367 3.71 2.74 -13.24
C CYS A 367 2.48 1.88 -13.58
N PRO A 368 1.68 1.46 -12.59
CA PRO A 368 0.50 0.62 -12.85
C PRO A 368 -0.62 1.39 -13.55
N HIS A 369 -1.52 0.68 -14.23
CA HIS A 369 -2.72 1.26 -14.84
C HIS A 369 -3.85 1.37 -13.82
N ILE A 370 -3.92 0.43 -12.88
CA ILE A 370 -4.85 0.43 -11.75
C ILE A 370 -4.01 0.28 -10.48
N TYR A 371 -4.17 1.22 -9.55
CA TYR A 371 -3.50 1.19 -8.26
C TYR A 371 -4.53 1.32 -7.13
N PHE A 372 -4.61 0.32 -6.26
CA PHE A 372 -5.65 0.27 -5.24
C PHE A 372 -5.12 0.06 -3.81
N ALA A 373 -5.91 0.51 -2.85
CA ALA A 373 -5.78 0.16 -1.45
C ALA A 373 -7.10 -0.41 -0.92
N GLY A 374 -7.02 -1.57 -0.29
CA GLY A 374 -8.14 -2.19 0.42
C GLY A 374 -8.49 -1.48 1.73
N ASN A 375 -9.59 -1.91 2.34
CA ASN A 375 -9.99 -1.59 3.70
C ASN A 375 -10.13 -0.09 3.99
N CYS A 376 -10.51 0.70 2.99
CA CYS A 376 -10.83 2.11 3.17
C CYS A 376 -12.24 2.25 3.80
N ASP A 377 -12.51 3.39 4.46
CA ASP A 377 -13.83 3.61 5.08
C ASP A 377 -14.95 3.86 4.07
N ARG A 378 -14.60 4.34 2.87
CA ARG A 378 -15.54 4.62 1.78
C ARG A 378 -14.88 4.45 0.43
N PHE A 379 -15.70 4.21 -0.59
CA PHE A 379 -15.25 4.20 -1.97
C PHE A 379 -14.81 5.60 -2.42
N VAL A 380 -13.61 5.70 -2.99
CA VAL A 380 -13.13 6.91 -3.67
C VAL A 380 -12.28 6.48 -4.85
N THR A 381 -12.40 7.17 -5.99
CA THR A 381 -11.55 6.92 -7.15
C THR A 381 -11.15 8.21 -7.86
N THR A 382 -9.96 8.24 -8.45
CA THR A 382 -9.46 9.35 -9.28
C THR A 382 -8.58 8.81 -10.38
N LEU A 383 -8.58 9.47 -11.55
CA LEU A 383 -7.62 9.18 -12.62
C LEU A 383 -6.42 10.11 -12.45
N GLN A 384 -5.30 9.56 -12.00
CA GLN A 384 -4.04 10.30 -11.87
C GLN A 384 -3.34 10.34 -13.23
N LYS A 385 -2.89 11.53 -13.64
CA LYS A 385 -2.01 11.71 -14.79
C LYS A 385 -0.58 11.98 -14.30
N GLY A 386 0.38 11.26 -14.84
CA GLY A 386 1.81 11.50 -14.63
C GLY A 386 2.36 12.54 -15.61
N LEU A 387 3.56 13.04 -15.34
CA LEU A 387 4.19 14.08 -16.17
C LEU A 387 4.56 13.60 -17.57
N ASP A 388 4.85 12.30 -17.76
CA ASP A 388 5.15 11.72 -19.08
C ASP A 388 3.93 11.12 -19.76
N GLY A 389 2.71 11.50 -19.33
CA GLY A 389 1.47 11.01 -19.90
C GLY A 389 0.99 9.67 -19.36
N GLN A 390 1.61 9.14 -18.29
CA GLN A 390 1.08 7.98 -17.57
C GLN A 390 -0.35 8.27 -17.10
N LYS A 391 -1.23 7.25 -17.12
CA LYS A 391 -2.61 7.34 -16.61
C LYS A 391 -2.87 6.17 -15.68
N THR A 392 -3.10 6.47 -14.40
CA THR A 392 -3.35 5.46 -13.37
C THR A 392 -4.69 5.71 -12.70
N ARG A 393 -5.56 4.71 -12.71
CA ARG A 393 -6.80 4.69 -11.95
C ARG A 393 -6.47 4.36 -10.50
N LEU A 394 -6.58 5.35 -9.62
CA LEU A 394 -6.48 5.18 -8.17
C LEU A 394 -7.82 4.71 -7.62
N VAL A 395 -7.82 3.70 -6.75
CA VAL A 395 -9.05 3.15 -6.14
C VAL A 395 -8.85 2.90 -4.65
N CYS A 396 -9.59 3.63 -3.82
CA CYS A 396 -9.82 3.30 -2.42
C CYS A 396 -11.00 2.32 -2.36
N VAL A 397 -10.71 1.05 -2.12
CA VAL A 397 -11.72 -0.01 -2.05
C VAL A 397 -12.29 -0.01 -0.63
N PRO A 398 -13.62 0.16 -0.46
CA PRO A 398 -14.21 0.21 0.86
C PRO A 398 -14.21 -1.16 1.56
N SER A 399 -14.26 -1.17 2.89
CA SER A 399 -14.60 -2.38 3.66
C SER A 399 -16.05 -2.76 3.41
N PHE A 400 -16.27 -3.94 2.84
CA PHE A 400 -17.60 -4.46 2.54
C PHE A 400 -18.44 -4.62 3.81
N ALA A 401 -17.84 -5.02 4.92
CA ALA A 401 -18.52 -5.13 6.20
C ALA A 401 -19.09 -3.78 6.68
N LYS A 402 -18.43 -2.67 6.35
CA LYS A 402 -18.88 -1.31 6.72
C LYS A 402 -19.89 -0.72 5.74
N THR A 403 -19.63 -0.85 4.44
CA THR A 403 -20.38 -0.11 3.39
C THR A 403 -21.32 -0.98 2.59
N GLN A 404 -21.15 -2.31 2.64
CA GLN A 404 -21.83 -3.30 1.81
C GLN A 404 -21.66 -2.98 0.32
N SER A 405 -20.48 -2.50 -0.06
CA SER A 405 -20.19 -2.02 -1.40
C SER A 405 -18.84 -2.52 -1.94
N ILE A 406 -18.73 -2.51 -3.27
CA ILE A 406 -17.54 -2.96 -4.01
C ILE A 406 -17.12 -1.90 -5.03
N ALA A 407 -15.87 -1.99 -5.49
CA ALA A 407 -15.39 -1.21 -6.62
C ALA A 407 -15.34 -2.07 -7.89
N VAL A 408 -15.87 -1.57 -9.00
CA VAL A 408 -15.85 -2.25 -10.30
C VAL A 408 -15.12 -1.38 -11.30
N VAL A 409 -14.06 -1.90 -11.92
CA VAL A 409 -13.24 -1.20 -12.90
C VAL A 409 -13.50 -1.77 -14.29
N ASP A 410 -13.87 -0.89 -15.22
CA ASP A 410 -13.90 -1.20 -16.65
C ASP A 410 -12.49 -1.16 -17.21
N LEU A 411 -11.99 -2.32 -17.63
CA LEU A 411 -10.63 -2.48 -18.14
C LEU A 411 -10.39 -1.74 -19.46
N LEU A 412 -11.44 -1.48 -20.25
CA LEU A 412 -11.31 -0.74 -21.50
C LEU A 412 -11.12 0.77 -21.27
N THR A 413 -11.89 1.34 -20.35
CA THR A 413 -11.95 2.80 -20.15
C THR A 413 -11.21 3.27 -18.91
N LEU A 414 -10.79 2.35 -18.05
CA LEU A 414 -10.32 2.59 -16.68
C LEU A 414 -11.31 3.41 -15.83
N GLN A 415 -12.60 3.44 -16.21
CA GLN A 415 -13.64 3.99 -15.34
C GLN A 415 -13.92 3.03 -14.20
N CYS A 416 -14.11 3.59 -13.00
CA CYS A 416 -14.38 2.80 -11.80
C CYS A 416 -15.64 3.34 -11.13
N HIS A 417 -16.54 2.42 -10.76
CA HIS A 417 -17.81 2.74 -10.13
C HIS A 417 -18.03 1.89 -8.89
N GLU A 418 -18.77 2.44 -7.94
CA GLU A 418 -19.24 1.71 -6.76
C GLU A 418 -20.53 0.95 -7.08
N ILE A 419 -20.66 -0.25 -6.52
CA ILE A 419 -21.94 -0.97 -6.46
C ILE A 419 -22.24 -1.29 -5.00
N MET A 420 -23.40 -0.86 -4.51
CA MET A 420 -23.87 -1.08 -3.15
C MET A 420 -24.93 -2.20 -3.12
N PHE A 421 -24.90 -3.02 -2.07
CA PHE A 421 -25.78 -4.19 -1.89
C PHE A 421 -26.60 -4.09 -0.60
N LYS A 422 -27.10 -2.90 -0.28
CA LYS A 422 -27.96 -2.72 0.90
C LYS A 422 -29.30 -3.41 0.65
N ALA A 423 -29.66 -4.33 1.55
CA ALA A 423 -31.04 -4.77 1.68
C ALA A 423 -31.77 -3.70 2.53
N GLU A 424 -32.88 -3.17 2.01
CA GLU A 424 -33.78 -2.30 2.79
C GLU A 424 -34.58 -3.08 3.82
#